data_AF-A0A0N9I3A0-F1
#
_entry.id   AF-A0A0N9I3A0-F1
#
_cell.length_a   1.000
_cell.length_b   1.000
_cell.length_c   1.000
_cell.angle_alpha   90.00
_cell.angle_beta   90.00
_cell.angle_gamma   90.00
#
_symmetry.space_group_name_H-M   'P 1'
#
loop_
_entity.id
_entity.type
_entity.pdbx_description
1 polymer ?
#
loop_
_entity_poly.entity_id
_entity_poly.type
_entity_poly.pdbx_seq_one_letter_code
_entity_poly.pdbx_strand_id
1 'polypeptide(L)' 'MEQVGGEPEVSATLLLFSRGRRLRLGNQSGSYLVLDYEGALDGSGTWQDRGWFADDLGEFEAYDQYGD' A
#
# COMPACT_ATOMS: atom_id res chain seq x y z
N MET A 1 13.09 10.99 23.64
CA MET A 1 11.93 10.51 22.86
C MET A 1 11.43 9.27 23.57
N GLU A 2 10.25 9.33 24.15
CA GLU A 2 9.61 8.18 24.80
C GLU A 2 9.14 7.21 23.71
N GLN A 3 9.55 5.94 23.80
CA GLN A 3 8.99 4.91 22.94
C GLN A 3 7.56 4.64 23.40
N VAL A 4 6.59 5.02 22.58
CA VAL A 4 5.20 4.60 22.77
C VAL A 4 5.18 3.08 22.59
N GLY A 5 4.95 2.35 23.68
CA GLY A 5 4.88 0.89 23.67
C GLY A 5 3.66 0.41 22.88
N GLY A 6 3.92 -0.05 21.66
CA GLY A 6 3.02 -0.76 20.77
C GLY A 6 3.88 -1.45 19.72
N GLU A 7 3.45 -2.60 19.20
CA GLU A 7 4.10 -3.17 18.02
C GLU A 7 4.03 -2.13 16.89
N PRO A 8 5.13 -1.86 16.18
CA PRO A 8 5.10 -0.90 15.08
C PRO A 8 4.19 -1.43 13.97
N GLU A 9 3.03 -0.81 13.79
CA GLU A 9 2.18 -1.04 12.62
C GLU A 9 2.79 -0.33 11.42
N VAL A 10 3.51 -1.09 10.60
CA VAL A 10 4.07 -0.60 9.34
C VAL A 10 3.28 -1.23 8.21
N SER A 11 2.66 -0.39 7.38
CA SER A 11 2.00 -0.82 6.15
C SER A 11 2.65 -0.15 4.95
N ALA A 12 2.68 -0.87 3.83
CA ALA A 12 3.14 -0.37 2.55
C ALA A 12 2.08 -0.64 1.49
N THR A 13 1.89 0.35 0.61
CA THR A 13 0.97 0.27 -0.51
C THR A 13 1.76 0.29 -1.82
N LEU A 14 1.56 -0.73 -2.66
CA LEU A 14 2.21 -0.80 -3.98
C LEU A 14 1.21 -0.42 -5.09
N LEU A 15 1.63 0.53 -5.93
CA LEU A 15 0.95 0.95 -7.14
C LEU A 15 1.79 0.56 -8.37
N LEU A 16 1.16 -0.08 -9.36
CA LEU A 16 1.86 -0.51 -10.58
C LEU A 16 1.48 0.35 -11.77
N PHE A 17 2.47 0.77 -12.55
CA PHE A 17 2.29 1.61 -13.74
C PHE A 17 2.92 0.95 -14.97
N SER A 18 2.27 1.11 -16.11
CA SER A 18 2.81 0.76 -17.42
C SER A 18 2.56 1.90 -18.39
N ARG A 19 3.64 2.39 -19.03
CA ARG A 19 3.59 3.51 -19.99
C ARG A 19 2.87 4.76 -19.43
N GLY A 20 3.16 5.09 -18.17
CA GLY A 20 2.56 6.24 -17.47
C GLY A 20 1.08 6.07 -17.12
N ARG A 21 0.53 4.85 -17.23
CA ARG A 21 -0.84 4.55 -16.84
C ARG A 21 -0.86 3.51 -15.74
N ARG A 22 -1.64 3.74 -14.69
CA ARG A 22 -1.84 2.78 -13.61
C ARG A 22 -2.46 1.49 -14.15
N LEU A 23 -1.88 0.36 -13.76
CA LEU A 23 -2.42 -0.96 -14.09
C LEU A 23 -3.68 -1.20 -13.26
N ARG A 24 -4.70 -1.72 -13.93
CA ARG A 24 -5.94 -2.17 -13.30
C ARG A 24 -5.91 -3.68 -13.25
N LEU A 25 -6.12 -4.24 -12.06
CA LEU A 25 -6.30 -5.68 -11.91
C LEU A 25 -7.79 -5.99 -11.88
N GLY A 26 -8.25 -6.82 -12.82
CA GLY A 26 -9.67 -7.15 -12.95
C GLY A 26 -10.51 -6.02 -13.56
N ASN A 27 -11.70 -5.80 -12.99
CA ASN A 27 -12.73 -4.86 -13.47
C ASN A 27 -12.79 -3.54 -12.69
N GLN A 28 -11.77 -3.25 -11.88
CA GLN A 28 -11.73 -2.08 -10.99
C GLN A 28 -11.17 -0.83 -11.69
N SER A 29 -11.59 0.37 -11.24
CA SER A 29 -11.08 1.67 -11.71
C SER A 29 -9.60 1.88 -11.36
N GLY A 30 -9.17 1.30 -10.25
CA GLY A 30 -7.80 1.24 -9.75
C GLY A 30 -7.62 0.12 -8.74
N SER A 31 -6.39 -0.33 -8.55
CA SER A 31 -6.05 -1.38 -7.59
C SER A 31 -4.70 -1.13 -6.95
N TYR A 32 -4.56 -1.51 -5.68
CA TYR A 32 -3.32 -1.44 -4.92
C TYR A 32 -3.10 -2.70 -4.10
N LEU A 33 -1.83 -3.06 -3.88
CA LEU A 33 -1.45 -4.18 -3.03
C LEU A 33 -1.11 -3.64 -1.63
N VAL A 34 -1.70 -4.23 -0.60
CA VAL A 34 -1.37 -3.91 0.79
C VAL A 34 -0.43 -4.95 1.34
N LEU A 35 0.67 -4.48 1.92
CA LEU A 35 1.64 -5.29 2.64
C LEU A 35 1.72 -4.78 4.08
N ASP A 36 1.49 -5.68 5.04
CA ASP A 36 1.62 -5.36 6.47
C ASP A 36 2.91 -6.00 6.99
N TYR A 37 3.70 -5.26 7.77
CA TYR A 37 4.85 -5.81 8.46
C TYR A 37 4.44 -6.33 9.83
N GLU A 38 4.73 -7.58 10.11
CA GLU A 38 4.49 -8.21 11.40
C GLU A 38 5.82 -8.54 12.10
N GLY A 39 5.96 -8.11 13.35
CA GLY A 39 7.11 -8.41 14.20
C GLY A 39 8.07 -7.24 14.39
N ALA A 40 9.27 -7.55 14.87
CA ALA A 40 10.26 -6.54 15.27
C ALA A 40 11.01 -5.94 14.07
N LEU A 41 11.31 -4.64 14.13
CA LEU A 41 12.08 -3.89 13.12
C LEU A 41 13.59 -4.17 13.16
N ASP A 42 14.02 -5.25 13.81
CA ASP A 42 15.42 -5.69 13.88
C ASP A 42 15.79 -6.65 12.72
N GLY A 43 14.88 -6.83 11.77
CA GLY A 43 15.04 -7.73 10.63
C GLY A 43 14.51 -9.14 10.87
N SER A 44 13.94 -9.44 12.05
CA SER A 44 13.29 -10.72 12.35
C SER A 44 11.80 -10.77 11.98
N GLY A 45 11.15 -9.62 11.77
CA GLY A 45 9.77 -9.56 11.30
C GLY A 45 9.59 -9.96 9.84
N THR A 46 8.34 -10.14 9.43
CA THR A 46 7.95 -10.63 8.10
C THR A 46 6.95 -9.70 7.44
N TRP A 47 6.97 -9.64 6.11
CA TRP A 47 5.93 -8.96 5.33
C TRP A 47 4.80 -9.94 5.03
N GLN A 48 3.57 -9.55 5.33
CA GLN A 48 2.35 -10.26 4.99
C GLN A 48 1.67 -9.62 3.80
N ASP A 49 1.38 -10.43 2.79
CA ASP A 49 0.55 -10.02 1.66
C ASP A 49 -0.93 -10.06 2.05
N ARG A 50 -1.59 -8.90 2.05
CA ARG A 50 -3.02 -8.76 2.37
C ARG A 50 -3.90 -8.85 1.12
N GLY A 51 -3.28 -8.90 -0.06
CA GLY A 51 -3.94 -8.99 -1.34
C GLY A 51 -4.18 -7.63 -1.99
N TRP A 52 -4.83 -7.71 -3.15
CA TRP A 52 -5.19 -6.55 -3.96
C TRP A 52 -6.53 -5.99 -3.53
N PHE A 53 -6.57 -4.68 -3.34
CA PHE A 53 -7.76 -3.92 -2.99
C PHE A 53 -8.14 -2.96 -4.11
N ALA A 54 -9.43 -2.67 -4.20
CA ALA A 54 -9.95 -1.65 -5.10
C ALA A 54 -9.64 -0.26 -4.55
N ASP A 55 -9.28 0.66 -5.43
CA ASP A 55 -9.22 2.10 -5.14
C ASP A 55 -10.63 2.71 -5.26
N ASP A 56 -11.58 2.22 -4.45
CA ASP A 56 -13.00 2.56 -4.55
C ASP A 56 -13.29 4.05 -4.26
N LEU A 57 -12.46 4.65 -3.42
CA LEU A 57 -12.56 6.07 -3.07
C LEU A 57 -11.79 6.97 -4.06
N GLY A 58 -11.07 6.38 -5.02
CA GLY A 58 -10.26 7.11 -6.00
C GLY A 58 -9.16 7.95 -5.36
N GLU A 59 -8.70 7.60 -4.15
CA GLU A 59 -7.69 8.37 -3.43
C GLU A 59 -6.37 8.39 -4.20
N PHE A 60 -5.99 7.24 -4.73
CA PHE A 60 -4.79 7.12 -5.55
C PHE A 60 -5.03 7.63 -6.99
N GLU A 61 -6.24 7.50 -7.53
CA GLU A 61 -6.58 8.12 -8.83
C GLU A 61 -6.51 9.65 -8.77
N ALA A 62 -6.97 10.25 -7.67
CA ALA A 62 -6.88 11.68 -7.44
C ALA A 62 -5.42 12.11 -7.28
N TYR A 63 -4.62 11.35 -6.53
CA TYR A 63 -3.18 11.62 -6.43
C TYR A 63 -2.48 11.52 -7.80
N ASP A 64 -2.81 10.53 -8.64
CA ASP A 64 -2.21 10.41 -9.98
C ASP A 64 -2.56 11.60 -10.90
N GLN A 65 -3.72 12.23 -10.71
CA GLN A 65 -4.20 13.34 -11.54
C GLN A 65 -3.77 14.72 -11.03
N TYR A 66 -3.57 14.86 -9.73
CA TYR A 66 -3.39 16.15 -9.06
C TYR A 66 -2.18 16.21 -8.12
N GLY A 67 -1.46 15.11 -7.94
CA GLY A 67 -0.21 15.06 -7.19
C GLY A 67 0.92 15.70 -8.01
N ASP A 68 1.53 16.73 -7.42
CA ASP A 68 2.74 17.38 -7.94
C ASP A 68 3.94 16.42 -8.00
#